data_AF-A0A950JSX4-F1
#
_entry.id   AF-A0A950JSX4-F1
#
_cell.length_a   1.000
_cell.length_b   1.000
_cell.length_c   1.000
_cell.angle_alpha   90.00
_cell.angle_beta   90.00
_cell.angle_gamma   90.00
#
_symmetry.space_group_name_H-M   'P 1'
#
loop_
_entity.id
_entity.type
_entity.pdbx_description
1 polymer ?
#
loop_
_entity_poly.entity_id
_entity_poly.type
_entity_poly.pdbx_seq_one_letter_code
_entity_poly.pdbx_strand_id
1 'polypeptide(L)' 'MKPASFLLGLFLVSIGAAPLSAATTYTYDDLGRLSKVCYDNGKQIAYSYDAAGNRTQVVTQGTCS' A
#
# COMPACT_ATOMS: atom_id res chain seq x y z
N MET A 1 16.65 -15.36 -7.63
CA MET A 1 16.20 -15.76 -6.29
C MET A 1 16.47 -14.58 -5.36
N LYS A 2 15.47 -13.78 -5.00
CA LYS A 2 15.62 -12.66 -4.06
C LYS A 2 14.60 -12.91 -2.94
N PRO A 3 15.02 -12.92 -1.67
CA PRO A 3 14.19 -13.49 -0.59
C PRO A 3 12.96 -12.62 -0.39
N ALA A 4 11.80 -13.28 -0.39
CA ALA A 4 10.53 -12.74 0.06
C ALA A 4 10.60 -12.60 1.59
N SER A 5 10.62 -11.36 2.07
CA SER A 5 10.45 -10.96 3.46
C SER A 5 9.23 -10.05 3.52
N PHE A 6 8.35 -10.04 4.51
CA PHE A 6 8.06 -10.90 5.66
C PHE A 6 6.72 -10.35 6.18
N LEU A 7 5.79 -11.23 6.55
CA LEU A 7 4.47 -10.85 7.08
C LEU A 7 4.61 -9.97 8.33
N LEU A 8 3.79 -8.93 8.45
CA LEU A 8 3.48 -8.35 9.76
C LEU A 8 1.97 -8.15 9.90
N GLY A 9 1.32 -9.20 10.40
CA GLY A 9 0.02 -9.04 11.05
C GLY A 9 0.25 -8.34 12.39
N LEU A 10 -0.37 -7.18 12.57
CA LEU A 10 -0.34 -6.45 13.83
C LEU A 10 -1.76 -6.02 14.19
N PHE A 11 -2.43 -6.83 15.01
CA PHE A 11 -3.68 -6.47 15.65
C PHE A 11 -3.32 -5.74 16.95
N LEU A 12 -3.43 -4.40 16.95
CA LEU A 12 -3.27 -3.61 18.17
C LEU A 12 -4.60 -2.94 18.52
N VAL A 13 -5.22 -3.41 19.61
CA VAL A 13 -6.16 -2.60 20.38
C VAL A 13 -5.34 -1.47 21.00
N SER A 14 -5.47 -0.26 20.46
CA SER A 14 -4.76 0.92 20.97
C SER A 14 -5.71 1.74 21.84
N ILE A 15 -5.44 1.75 23.15
CA ILE A 15 -6.05 2.64 24.13
C ILE A 15 -5.18 3.89 24.28
N GLY A 16 -5.75 5.07 24.01
CA GLY A 16 -5.30 6.37 24.52
C GLY A 16 -4.05 6.99 23.87
N ALA A 17 -4.24 8.20 23.34
CA ALA A 17 -3.28 9.08 22.64
C ALA A 17 -2.93 8.62 21.20
N ALA A 18 -3.68 9.14 20.23
CA ALA A 18 -3.35 8.99 18.82
C ALA A 18 -1.95 9.58 18.55
N PRO A 19 -0.94 8.78 18.15
CA PRO A 19 0.27 9.37 17.61
C PRO A 19 -0.11 10.12 16.32
N LEU A 20 0.48 11.29 16.08
CA LEU A 20 0.50 11.93 14.75
C LEU A 20 1.35 11.07 13.79
N SER A 21 0.97 9.81 13.60
CA SER A 21 1.68 8.86 12.74
C SER A 21 1.18 9.05 11.32
N ALA A 22 1.70 10.10 10.67
CA ALA A 22 1.54 10.28 9.24
C ALA A 22 2.35 9.21 8.49
N ALA A 23 1.78 8.00 8.37
CA ALA A 23 2.43 6.88 7.72
C ALA A 23 1.91 6.71 6.29
N THR A 24 2.82 6.79 5.30
CA THR A 24 2.51 6.40 3.92
C THR A 24 2.84 4.92 3.72
N THR A 25 1.87 4.14 3.25
CA THR A 25 2.01 2.69 3.03
C THR A 25 2.13 2.39 1.53
N TYR A 26 3.07 1.52 1.17
CA TYR A 26 3.29 1.04 -0.19
C TYR A 26 2.98 -0.46 -0.28
N THR A 27 2.18 -0.86 -1.26
CA THR A 27 1.84 -2.26 -1.53
C THR A 27 2.38 -2.66 -2.90
N TYR A 28 2.97 -3.85 -2.97
CA TYR A 28 3.55 -4.40 -4.20
C TYR A 28 2.80 -5.65 -4.62
N ASP A 29 2.77 -5.92 -5.92
CA ASP A 29 2.30 -7.20 -6.47
C ASP A 29 3.37 -8.30 -6.36
N ASP A 30 3.01 -9.53 -6.75
CA ASP A 30 3.91 -10.69 -6.71
C ASP A 30 5.16 -10.54 -7.60
N LEU A 31 5.12 -9.62 -8.56
CA LEU A 31 6.25 -9.28 -9.43
C LEU A 31 7.11 -8.15 -8.85
N GLY A 32 6.81 -7.67 -7.64
CA GLY A 32 7.53 -6.60 -6.96
C GLY A 32 7.26 -5.21 -7.51
N ARG A 33 6.17 -5.03 -8.28
CA ARG A 33 5.79 -3.72 -8.84
C ARG A 33 4.82 -3.02 -7.90
N LEU A 34 4.89 -1.69 -7.83
CA LEU A 34 4.05 -0.91 -6.94
C LEU A 34 2.58 -0.98 -7.39
N SER A 35 1.72 -1.61 -6.60
CA SER A 35 0.29 -1.75 -6.89
C SER A 35 -0.56 -0.70 -6.17
N LYS A 36 -0.14 -0.23 -4.99
CA LYS A 36 -0.94 0.73 -4.20
C LYS A 36 -0.07 1.63 -3.33
N VAL A 37 -0.49 2.88 -3.19
CA VAL A 37 0.03 3.87 -2.25
C VAL A 37 -1.12 4.37 -1.40
N CYS A 38 -0.92 4.39 -0.09
CA CYS A 38 -1.87 4.93 0.88
C CYS A 38 -1.19 6.04 1.67
N TYR A 39 -1.65 7.27 1.51
CA TYR A 39 -1.12 8.43 2.22
C TYR A 39 -1.77 8.59 3.60
N ASP A 40 -1.08 9.30 4.49
CA ASP A 40 -1.57 9.62 5.83
C ASP A 40 -2.90 10.39 5.85
N ASN A 41 -3.15 11.18 4.81
CA ASN A 41 -4.38 11.96 4.64
C ASN A 41 -5.56 11.13 4.14
N GLY A 42 -5.42 9.80 4.12
CA GLY A 42 -6.43 8.85 3.67
C GLY A 42 -6.58 8.75 2.16
N LYS A 43 -5.83 9.53 1.36
CA LYS A 43 -5.85 9.39 -0.11
C LYS A 43 -5.12 8.13 -0.53
N GLN A 44 -5.63 7.50 -1.57
CA GLN A 44 -5.05 6.30 -2.16
C GLN A 44 -4.76 6.49 -3.64
N ILE A 45 -3.66 5.89 -4.09
CA ILE A 45 -3.39 5.68 -5.51
C ILE A 45 -3.24 4.17 -5.75
N ALA A 46 -3.96 3.63 -6.72
CA ALA A 46 -3.82 2.26 -7.18
C ALA A 46 -3.34 2.19 -8.62
N TYR A 47 -2.53 1.17 -8.92
CA TYR A 47 -1.92 0.93 -10.21
C TYR A 47 -2.25 -0.48 -10.69
N SER A 48 -2.62 -0.58 -11.96
CA SER A 48 -2.84 -1.86 -12.64
C SER A 48 -1.83 -2.00 -13.77
N TYR A 49 -1.41 -3.25 -14.00
CA TYR A 49 -0.42 -3.58 -15.02
C TYR A 49 -0.89 -4.75 -15.86
N ASP A 50 -0.46 -4.78 -17.12
CA ASP A 50 -0.59 -5.96 -17.96
C ASP A 50 0.51 -7.01 -17.64
N ALA A 51 0.43 -8.16 -18.32
CA ALA A 51 1.39 -9.25 -18.20
C ALA A 51 2.79 -8.88 -18.72
N ALA A 52 2.90 -7.88 -19.60
CA ALA A 52 4.18 -7.41 -20.14
C ALA A 52 4.88 -6.38 -19.23
N GLY A 53 4.21 -5.89 -18.19
CA GLY A 53 4.76 -4.88 -17.29
C GLY A 53 4.29 -3.46 -17.54
N ASN A 54 3.44 -3.23 -18.54
CA ASN A 54 2.96 -1.88 -18.85
C ASN A 54 1.85 -1.51 -17.89
N ARG A 55 1.89 -0.28 -17.39
CA ARG A 55 0.82 0.25 -16.54
C ARG A 55 -0.40 0.56 -17.39
N THR A 56 -1.49 -0.15 -17.14
CA THR A 56 -2.76 -0.01 -17.88
C THR A 56 -3.74 0.94 -17.20
N GLN A 57 -3.59 1.17 -15.89
CA GLN A 57 -4.51 2.02 -15.14
C GLN A 57 -3.83 2.73 -13.97
N VAL A 58 -4.35 3.93 -13.66
CA VAL A 58 -4.07 4.67 -12.44
C VAL A 58 -5.40 5.13 -11.86
N VAL A 59 -5.66 4.83 -10.58
CA VAL A 59 -6.86 5.28 -9.86
C VAL A 59 -6.41 6.12 -8.66
N THR A 60 -6.78 7.40 -8.62
CA THR A 60 -6.36 8.37 -7.59
C THR A 60 -7.49 8.80 -6.66
N GLN A 61 -8.72 8.34 -6.90
CA GLN A 61 -9.91 8.70 -6.15
C GLN A 61 -10.25 7.67 -5.04
N GLY A 62 -9.33 6.76 -4.74
CA GLY A 62 -9.51 5.79 -3.66
C GLY A 62 -9.23 6.40 -2.29
N THR A 63 -9.78 5.78 -1.25
CA THR A 63 -9.44 6.07 0.14
C THR A 63 -8.85 4.84 0.81
N CYS A 64 -7.96 5.06 1.78
CA CYS A 64 -7.39 4.00 2.60
C CYS A 64 -8.37 3.72 3.74
N SER A 65 -8.83 2.47 3.83
CA SER A 65 -9.73 1.99 4.90
C SER A 65 -8.96 1.62 6.15
#